data_AF-A0A9Y2AI05-F1
#
_entry.id   AF-A0A9Y2AI05-F1
#
_cell.length_a   1.000
_cell.length_b   1.000
_cell.length_c   1.000
_cell.angle_alpha   90.00
_cell.angle_beta   90.00
_cell.angle_gamma   90.00
#
_symmetry.space_group_name_H-M   'P 1'
#
loop_
_entity.id
_entity.type
_entity.pdbx_description
1 polymer ?
#
loop_
_entity_poly.entity_id
_entity_poly.type
_entity_poly.pdbx_seq_one_letter_code
_entity_poly.pdbx_strand_id
1 'polypeptide(L)'
;MNVNSVASMSQISYKIFHTSQNNALFNHVLNQGSSTNSLFGSTNNTLNYKNLQDILSNRLNEHKQFLSDLDTYNKTSTSFYNDYLPAMKNLKNSSTALNNTLSDSTASADTIIAKVKNFASDYNKTVDVLNANSNLSNKISNLAESFASPKYNSRAFTSIGISVNDKGTLTIDENKLMTALTNNLGKVNELLGGSNGLANKTALKADSSIANSTNLISFPKLVNSFMPGIFLDLYA
;
A
#
# COMPACT_ATOMS: atom_id res chain seq x y z
N MET A 1 -4.94 -14.87 -1.80
CA MET A 1 -5.10 -14.32 -3.17
C MET A 1 -3.84 -13.56 -3.52
N ASN A 2 -3.19 -13.96 -4.61
CA ASN A 2 -1.87 -13.47 -5.03
C ASN A 2 -2.02 -12.07 -5.66
N VAL A 3 -1.26 -11.08 -5.20
CA VAL A 3 -1.18 -9.73 -5.80
C VAL A 3 -0.90 -9.78 -7.32
N ASN A 4 -0.30 -10.87 -7.80
CA ASN A 4 -0.10 -11.11 -9.23
C ASN A 4 -1.42 -11.29 -10.01
N SER A 5 -2.51 -11.79 -9.41
CA SER A 5 -3.77 -12.05 -10.14
C SER A 5 -4.56 -10.78 -10.45
N VAL A 6 -4.55 -9.79 -9.55
CA VAL A 6 -5.23 -8.51 -9.75
C VAL A 6 -4.46 -7.63 -10.73
N ALA A 7 -3.13 -7.58 -10.62
CA ALA A 7 -2.27 -6.88 -11.57
C ALA A 7 -2.37 -7.49 -12.98
N SER A 8 -2.42 -8.82 -13.11
CA SER A 8 -2.57 -9.49 -14.41
C SER A 8 -3.96 -9.31 -15.02
N MET A 9 -5.04 -9.37 -14.23
CA MET A 9 -6.39 -9.05 -14.72
C MET A 9 -6.48 -7.60 -15.23
N SER A 10 -5.85 -6.65 -14.54
CA SER A 10 -5.80 -5.25 -14.97
C SER A 10 -5.01 -5.05 -16.27
N GLN A 11 -3.87 -5.73 -16.43
CA GLN A 11 -3.10 -5.71 -17.68
C GLN A 11 -3.87 -6.31 -18.86
N ILE A 12 -4.68 -7.35 -18.64
CA ILE A 12 -5.54 -7.95 -19.66
C ILE A 12 -6.61 -6.95 -20.10
N SER A 13 -7.32 -6.32 -19.16
CA SER A 13 -8.33 -5.30 -19.48
C SER A 13 -7.73 -4.11 -20.25
N TYR A 14 -6.54 -3.65 -19.85
CA TYR A 14 -5.80 -2.59 -20.56
C TYR A 14 -5.45 -2.98 -22.01
N LYS A 15 -4.91 -4.18 -22.22
CA LYS A 15 -4.55 -4.67 -23.57
C LYS A 15 -5.78 -4.84 -24.47
N ILE A 16 -6.90 -5.32 -23.94
CA ILE A 16 -8.15 -5.47 -24.69
C ILE A 16 -8.60 -4.11 -25.23
N PHE A 17 -8.64 -3.07 -24.38
CA PHE A 17 -9.06 -1.74 -24.81
C PHE A 17 -8.16 -1.12 -25.87
N HIS A 18 -6.83 -1.18 -25.69
CA HIS A 18 -5.90 -0.63 -26.67
C HIS A 18 -6.01 -1.34 -28.02
N THR A 19 -6.32 -2.64 -28.01
CA THR A 19 -6.61 -3.39 -29.24
C THR A 19 -7.93 -2.93 -29.87
N SER A 20 -8.97 -2.68 -29.07
CA SER A 20 -10.27 -2.19 -29.54
C SER A 20 -10.24 -0.75 -30.08
N GLN A 21 -9.44 0.16 -29.52
CA GLN A 21 -9.28 1.52 -30.06
C GLN A 21 -8.61 1.56 -31.45
N ASN A 22 -7.82 0.54 -31.77
CA ASN A 22 -7.21 0.39 -33.09
C ASN A 22 -8.13 -0.33 -34.08
N ASN A 23 -9.34 -0.73 -33.67
CA ASN A 23 -10.31 -1.37 -34.54
C ASN A 23 -11.07 -0.31 -35.35
N ALA A 24 -10.89 -0.34 -36.68
CA ALA A 24 -11.49 0.62 -37.60
C ALA A 24 -13.04 0.61 -37.57
N LEU A 25 -13.66 -0.53 -37.31
CA LEU A 25 -15.12 -0.69 -37.19
C LEU A 25 -15.65 -0.01 -35.92
N PHE A 26 -14.91 -0.11 -34.81
CA PHE A 26 -15.23 0.58 -33.55
C PHE A 26 -15.12 2.10 -33.71
N ASN A 27 -14.08 2.59 -34.39
CA ASN A 27 -13.92 4.02 -34.69
C ASN A 27 -14.94 4.54 -35.72
N HIS A 28 -15.37 3.73 -36.68
CA HIS A 28 -16.33 4.15 -37.72
C HIS A 28 -17.75 4.37 -37.18
N VAL A 29 -18.19 3.59 -36.19
CA VAL A 29 -19.49 3.81 -35.52
C VAL A 29 -19.49 5.09 -34.68
N LEU A 30 -18.35 5.46 -34.10
CA LEU A 30 -18.19 6.65 -33.25
C LEU A 30 -18.06 7.97 -34.04
N ASN A 31 -17.53 7.92 -35.26
CA ASN A 31 -17.23 9.12 -36.06
C ASN A 31 -18.29 9.45 -37.13
N GLN A 32 -19.38 8.68 -37.23
CA GLN A 32 -20.47 8.99 -38.14
C GLN A 32 -21.39 10.07 -37.57
N GLY A 33 -20.99 11.32 -37.78
CA GLY A 33 -21.95 12.41 -37.94
C GLY A 33 -22.81 12.13 -39.16
N SER A 34 -24.11 11.93 -38.93
CA SER A 34 -25.18 12.11 -39.92
C SER A 34 -25.00 11.41 -41.27
N SER A 35 -24.68 10.11 -41.29
CA SER A 35 -24.67 9.31 -42.53
C SER A 35 -25.46 8.02 -42.32
N THR A 36 -26.58 7.93 -43.02
CA THR A 36 -27.51 6.81 -43.01
C THR A 36 -26.87 5.60 -43.67
N ASN A 37 -26.38 4.64 -42.90
CA ASN A 37 -26.34 3.23 -43.31
C ASN A 37 -26.36 2.33 -42.07
N SER A 38 -27.51 1.70 -41.88
CA SER A 38 -27.87 0.93 -40.69
C SER A 38 -27.10 -0.40 -40.63
N LEU A 39 -26.31 -0.60 -39.57
CA LEU A 39 -25.68 -1.89 -39.23
C LEU A 39 -26.66 -2.89 -38.60
N PHE A 40 -27.88 -2.44 -38.24
CA PHE A 40 -28.93 -3.28 -37.68
C PHE A 40 -30.20 -3.10 -38.49
N GLY A 41 -30.64 -4.18 -39.14
CA GLY A 41 -31.82 -4.18 -40.00
C GLY A 41 -33.07 -3.68 -39.27
N SER A 42 -33.69 -2.66 -39.86
CA SER A 42 -35.11 -2.29 -39.80
C SER A 42 -36.03 -3.14 -38.90
N THR A 43 -36.37 -2.60 -37.72
CA THR A 43 -37.71 -2.79 -37.16
C THR A 43 -38.16 -1.53 -36.42
N ASN A 44 -39.24 -0.94 -36.92
CA ASN A 44 -40.00 0.23 -36.47
C ASN A 44 -40.03 0.50 -34.95
N ASN A 45 -38.96 1.09 -34.42
CA ASN A 45 -39.00 1.88 -33.21
C ASN A 45 -38.10 3.08 -33.42
N THR A 46 -38.68 4.27 -33.44
CA THR A 46 -37.96 5.54 -33.40
C THR A 46 -37.33 5.71 -32.01
N LEU A 47 -36.41 4.81 -31.64
CA LEU A 47 -35.48 5.03 -30.55
C LEU A 47 -34.62 6.21 -30.99
N ASN A 48 -34.94 7.37 -30.42
CA ASN A 48 -34.30 8.64 -30.65
C ASN A 48 -32.78 8.46 -30.76
N TYR A 49 -32.23 8.50 -31.98
CA TYR A 49 -30.82 8.20 -32.27
C TYR A 49 -29.86 9.08 -31.46
N LYS A 50 -30.30 10.28 -31.06
CA LYS A 50 -29.60 11.16 -30.13
C LYS A 50 -29.39 10.50 -28.77
N ASN A 51 -30.42 9.86 -28.22
CA ASN A 51 -30.33 9.14 -26.95
C ASN A 51 -29.36 7.95 -27.05
N LEU A 52 -29.31 7.24 -28.19
CA LEU A 52 -28.38 6.13 -28.37
C LEU A 52 -26.91 6.61 -28.47
N GLN A 53 -26.65 7.70 -29.21
CA GLN A 53 -25.31 8.28 -29.31
C GLN A 53 -24.83 8.87 -27.98
N ASP A 54 -25.73 9.51 -27.24
CA ASP A 54 -25.44 10.01 -25.89
C ASP A 54 -25.11 8.84 -24.94
N ILE A 55 -25.87 7.73 -25.00
CA ILE A 55 -25.60 6.51 -24.22
C ILE A 55 -24.23 5.92 -24.58
N LEU A 56 -23.91 5.77 -25.87
CA LEU A 56 -22.64 5.19 -26.32
C LEU A 56 -21.44 6.07 -25.94
N SER A 57 -21.56 7.38 -26.09
CA SER A 57 -20.52 8.34 -25.72
C SER A 57 -20.26 8.35 -24.21
N ASN A 58 -21.33 8.32 -23.40
CA ASN A 58 -21.21 8.23 -21.95
C ASN A 58 -20.52 6.93 -21.53
N ARG A 59 -20.88 5.79 -22.12
CA ARG A 59 -20.26 4.48 -21.86
C ARG A 59 -18.78 4.45 -22.24
N LEU A 60 -18.40 5.08 -23.35
CA LEU A 60 -17.01 5.20 -23.77
C LEU A 60 -16.20 6.06 -22.80
N ASN A 61 -16.76 7.18 -22.32
CA ASN A 61 -16.11 8.05 -21.35
C ASN A 61 -15.95 7.37 -19.99
N GLU A 62 -16.97 6.65 -19.52
CA GLU A 62 -16.88 5.79 -18.32
C GLU A 62 -15.78 4.74 -18.46
N HIS A 63 -15.66 4.13 -19.64
CA HIS A 63 -14.62 3.13 -19.89
C HIS A 63 -13.20 3.74 -19.94
N LYS A 64 -13.03 4.91 -20.58
CA LYS A 64 -11.75 5.65 -20.57
C LYS A 64 -11.34 6.04 -19.15
N GLN A 65 -12.28 6.55 -18.36
CA GLN A 65 -12.03 6.89 -16.96
C GLN A 65 -11.62 5.65 -16.16
N PHE A 66 -12.35 4.54 -16.32
CA PHE A 66 -12.03 3.27 -15.66
C PHE A 66 -10.60 2.79 -15.95
N LEU A 67 -10.16 2.85 -17.19
CA LEU A 67 -8.80 2.40 -17.56
C LEU A 67 -7.72 3.34 -17.02
N SER A 68 -8.00 4.65 -17.00
CA SER A 68 -7.14 5.63 -16.33
C SER A 68 -7.03 5.36 -14.82
N ASP A 69 -8.15 5.02 -14.18
CA ASP A 69 -8.20 4.66 -12.76
C ASP A 69 -7.44 3.36 -12.49
N LEU A 70 -7.53 2.37 -13.37
CA LEU A 70 -6.77 1.12 -13.29
C LEU A 70 -5.26 1.34 -13.44
N ASP A 71 -4.83 2.15 -14.42
CA ASP A 71 -3.42 2.47 -14.61
C ASP A 71 -2.86 3.21 -13.39
N THR A 72 -3.60 4.19 -12.88
CA THR A 72 -3.25 4.94 -11.67
C THR A 72 -3.18 4.01 -10.44
N TYR A 73 -4.18 3.14 -10.27
CA TYR A 73 -4.21 2.15 -9.20
C TYR A 73 -3.00 1.21 -9.26
N ASN A 74 -2.67 0.69 -10.44
CA ASN A 74 -1.52 -0.21 -10.62
C ASN A 74 -0.21 0.50 -10.30
N LYS A 75 0.04 1.68 -10.87
CA LYS A 75 1.26 2.46 -10.61
C LYS A 75 1.43 2.77 -9.13
N THR A 76 0.37 3.29 -8.51
CA THR A 76 0.36 3.65 -7.08
C THR A 76 0.58 2.42 -6.21
N SER A 77 -0.15 1.32 -6.48
CA SER A 77 -0.04 0.09 -5.70
C SER A 77 1.34 -0.54 -5.84
N THR A 78 1.86 -0.67 -7.06
CA THR A 78 3.19 -1.21 -7.31
C THR A 78 4.27 -0.38 -6.61
N SER A 79 4.22 0.95 -6.73
CA SER A 79 5.17 1.83 -6.05
C SER A 79 5.11 1.64 -4.52
N PHE A 80 3.91 1.68 -3.94
CA PHE A 80 3.74 1.50 -2.50
C PHE A 80 4.29 0.16 -2.00
N TYR A 81 3.92 -0.96 -2.62
CA TYR A 81 4.37 -2.28 -2.14
C TYR A 81 5.87 -2.51 -2.35
N ASN A 82 6.48 -1.89 -3.37
CA ASN A 82 7.93 -1.94 -3.60
C ASN A 82 8.73 -1.30 -2.46
N ASP A 83 8.20 -0.27 -1.81
CA ASP A 83 8.85 0.36 -0.65
C ASP A 83 8.42 -0.27 0.67
N TYR A 84 7.12 -0.56 0.80
CA TYR A 84 6.50 -1.06 2.03
C TYR A 84 7.01 -2.45 2.44
N LEU A 85 7.04 -3.42 1.52
CA LEU A 85 7.40 -4.80 1.87
C LEU A 85 8.87 -4.91 2.32
N PRO A 86 9.86 -4.31 1.63
CA PRO A 86 11.24 -4.31 2.10
C PRO A 86 11.41 -3.56 3.42
N ALA A 87 10.75 -2.40 3.59
CA ALA A 87 10.83 -1.63 4.84
C ALA A 87 10.33 -2.46 6.04
N MET A 88 9.15 -3.08 5.92
CA MET A 88 8.60 -3.96 6.96
C MET A 88 9.48 -5.18 7.23
N LYS A 89 10.04 -5.81 6.19
CA LYS A 89 10.93 -6.97 6.34
C LYS A 89 12.21 -6.59 7.08
N ASN A 90 12.83 -5.48 6.71
CA ASN A 90 14.03 -4.99 7.37
C ASN A 90 13.73 -4.63 8.82
N LEU A 91 12.61 -3.93 9.08
CA LEU A 91 12.16 -3.61 10.42
C LEU A 91 11.93 -4.85 11.27
N LYS A 92 11.24 -5.87 10.75
CA LYS A 92 11.07 -7.15 11.44
C LYS A 92 12.43 -7.74 11.83
N ASN A 93 13.36 -7.80 10.89
CA ASN A 93 14.68 -8.39 11.10
C ASN A 93 15.51 -7.62 12.14
N SER A 94 15.60 -6.29 12.03
CA SER A 94 16.36 -5.47 12.98
C SER A 94 15.73 -5.44 14.36
N SER A 95 14.39 -5.47 14.44
CA SER A 95 13.64 -5.62 15.69
C SER A 95 13.92 -6.95 16.38
N THR A 96 13.83 -8.07 15.66
CA THR A 96 14.16 -9.40 16.21
C THR A 96 15.62 -9.48 16.63
N ALA A 97 16.54 -8.93 15.82
CA ALA A 97 17.96 -8.92 16.16
C ALA A 97 18.24 -8.13 17.44
N LEU A 98 17.63 -6.93 17.60
CA LEU A 98 17.76 -6.14 18.82
C LEU A 98 17.21 -6.90 20.04
N ASN A 99 16.01 -7.48 19.91
CA ASN A 99 15.40 -8.24 21.01
C ASN A 99 16.26 -9.43 21.46
N ASN A 100 16.85 -10.15 20.51
CA ASN A 100 17.73 -11.27 20.79
C ASN A 100 19.04 -10.80 21.44
N THR A 101 19.66 -9.73 20.94
CA THR A 101 20.88 -9.16 21.53
C THR A 101 20.66 -8.64 22.94
N LEU A 102 19.49 -8.06 23.26
CA LEU A 102 19.15 -7.63 24.62
C LEU A 102 18.92 -8.79 25.59
N SER A 103 18.57 -9.97 25.07
CA SER A 103 18.37 -11.19 25.87
C SER A 103 19.66 -12.00 26.04
N ASP A 104 20.71 -11.66 25.30
CA ASP A 104 22.04 -12.28 25.39
C ASP A 104 22.85 -11.59 26.50
N SER A 105 23.09 -12.31 27.60
CA SER A 105 23.85 -11.81 28.74
C SER A 105 25.33 -11.55 28.45
N THR A 106 25.84 -12.00 27.30
CA THR A 106 27.22 -11.80 26.87
C THR A 106 27.40 -10.61 25.92
N ALA A 107 26.30 -9.99 25.47
CA ALA A 107 26.35 -8.88 24.53
C ALA A 107 26.98 -7.63 25.17
N SER A 108 27.95 -7.03 24.48
CA SER A 108 28.55 -5.77 24.91
C SER A 108 27.60 -4.57 24.71
N ALA A 109 27.80 -3.51 25.49
CA ALA A 109 27.02 -2.27 25.34
C ALA A 109 27.13 -1.68 23.93
N ASP A 110 28.33 -1.69 23.32
CA ASP A 110 28.54 -1.25 21.94
C ASP A 110 27.72 -2.06 20.93
N THR A 111 27.66 -3.38 21.12
CA THR A 111 26.87 -4.27 20.26
C THR A 111 25.38 -3.94 20.37
N ILE A 112 24.89 -3.71 21.59
CA ILE A 112 23.50 -3.32 21.82
C ILE A 112 23.20 -1.97 21.16
N ILE A 113 24.05 -0.95 21.35
CA ILE A 113 23.89 0.37 20.73
C ILE A 113 23.83 0.27 19.21
N ALA A 114 24.72 -0.52 18.59
CA ALA A 114 24.70 -0.75 17.16
C ALA A 114 23.37 -1.36 16.68
N LYS A 115 22.82 -2.33 17.44
CA LYS A 115 21.51 -2.92 17.13
C LYS A 115 20.36 -1.94 17.34
N VAL A 116 20.40 -1.09 18.37
CA VAL A 116 19.41 -0.02 18.60
C VAL A 116 19.42 0.97 17.44
N LYS A 117 20.60 1.36 16.93
CA LYS A 117 20.72 2.25 15.76
C LYS A 117 20.14 1.63 14.49
N ASN A 118 20.43 0.36 14.23
CA ASN A 118 19.88 -0.34 13.07
C ASN A 118 18.35 -0.44 13.16
N PHE A 119 17.84 -0.83 14.33
CA PHE A 119 16.41 -0.85 14.62
C PHE A 119 15.78 0.53 14.39
N ALA A 120 16.34 1.60 14.95
CA ALA A 120 15.82 2.96 14.80
C ALA A 120 15.81 3.43 13.33
N SER A 121 16.86 3.11 12.57
CA SER A 121 16.93 3.39 11.13
C SER A 121 15.79 2.71 10.37
N ASP A 122 15.61 1.40 10.54
CA ASP A 122 14.56 0.67 9.80
C ASP A 122 13.15 1.02 10.29
N TYR A 123 13.02 1.38 11.58
CA TYR A 123 11.78 1.88 12.15
C TYR A 123 11.37 3.18 11.48
N ASN A 124 12.31 4.13 11.39
CA ASN A 124 12.07 5.43 10.80
C ASN A 124 11.72 5.31 9.31
N LYS A 125 12.46 4.49 8.55
CA LYS A 125 12.12 4.22 7.14
C LYS A 125 10.70 3.68 6.98
N THR A 126 10.29 2.76 7.85
CA THR A 126 8.93 2.20 7.81
C THR A 126 7.87 3.25 8.13
N VAL A 127 8.10 4.06 9.18
CA VAL A 127 7.22 5.18 9.54
C VAL A 127 7.12 6.20 8.39
N ASP A 128 8.23 6.51 7.73
CA ASP A 128 8.26 7.44 6.61
C ASP A 128 7.48 6.91 5.40
N VAL A 129 7.67 5.63 5.03
CA VAL A 129 6.90 4.98 3.96
C VAL A 129 5.40 5.02 4.26
N LEU A 130 5.00 4.70 5.50
CA LEU A 130 3.59 4.71 5.89
C LEU A 130 3.00 6.12 5.89
N ASN A 131 3.71 7.11 6.44
CA ASN A 131 3.27 8.49 6.49
C ASN A 131 3.13 9.10 5.10
N ALA A 132 4.12 8.88 4.21
CA ALA A 132 4.11 9.36 2.84
C ALA A 132 2.94 8.82 2.01
N ASN A 133 2.40 7.66 2.40
CA ASN A 133 1.32 6.96 1.70
C ASN A 133 0.02 6.90 2.51
N SER A 134 -0.08 7.64 3.62
CA SER A 134 -1.22 7.62 4.55
C SER A 134 -2.55 8.04 3.89
N ASN A 135 -2.49 8.89 2.87
CA ASN A 135 -3.63 9.33 2.09
C ASN A 135 -4.15 8.28 1.08
N LEU A 136 -3.38 7.22 0.80
CA LEU A 136 -3.80 6.19 -0.16
C LEU A 136 -4.93 5.32 0.39
N SER A 137 -4.99 5.12 1.70
CA SER A 137 -6.12 4.45 2.35
C SER A 137 -6.15 4.65 3.86
N ASN A 138 -7.35 4.51 4.45
CA ASN A 138 -7.52 4.47 5.90
C ASN A 138 -6.72 3.35 6.56
N LYS A 139 -6.46 2.23 5.85
CA LYS A 139 -5.66 1.13 6.40
C LYS A 139 -4.20 1.52 6.56
N ILE A 140 -3.63 2.23 5.58
CA ILE A 140 -2.25 2.72 5.65
C ILE A 140 -2.15 3.81 6.71
N SER A 141 -3.12 4.74 6.78
CA SER A 141 -3.19 5.75 7.84
C SER A 141 -3.26 5.13 9.24
N ASN A 142 -4.10 4.13 9.45
CA ASN A 142 -4.22 3.43 10.74
C ASN A 142 -2.92 2.69 11.10
N LEU A 143 -2.23 2.15 10.09
CA LEU A 143 -0.95 1.50 10.30
C LEU A 143 0.13 2.52 10.70
N ALA A 144 0.19 3.67 10.02
CA ALA A 144 1.08 4.77 10.37
C ALA A 144 0.89 5.21 11.84
N GLU A 145 -0.35 5.45 12.27
CA GLU A 145 -0.66 5.84 13.65
C GLU A 145 -0.30 4.72 14.66
N SER A 146 -0.49 3.45 14.27
CA SER A 146 -0.07 2.31 15.08
C SER A 146 1.44 2.28 15.30
N PHE A 147 2.25 2.61 14.29
CA PHE A 147 3.70 2.79 14.45
C PHE A 147 4.08 4.12 15.11
N ALA A 148 3.18 5.08 15.23
CA ALA A 148 3.42 6.29 16.02
C ALA A 148 3.22 6.07 17.53
N SER A 149 2.66 4.94 17.96
CA SER A 149 2.29 4.69 19.37
C SER A 149 3.39 4.89 20.42
N PRO A 150 4.69 4.69 20.16
CA PRO A 150 5.73 4.97 21.16
C PRO A 150 5.75 6.42 21.65
N LYS A 151 5.19 7.38 20.88
CA LYS A 151 5.08 8.79 21.27
C LYS A 151 4.32 8.98 22.58
N TYR A 152 3.35 8.10 22.88
CA TYR A 152 2.56 8.14 24.11
C TYR A 152 3.34 7.74 25.37
N ASN A 153 4.51 7.10 25.21
CA ASN A 153 5.44 6.78 26.30
C ASN A 153 6.83 7.40 26.08
N SER A 154 6.88 8.54 25.37
CA SER A 154 8.12 9.21 24.97
C SER A 154 9.05 9.53 26.15
N ARG A 155 8.51 9.89 27.32
CA ARG A 155 9.31 10.16 28.53
C ARG A 155 10.10 8.94 29.01
N ALA A 156 9.52 7.74 28.93
CA ALA A 156 10.20 6.51 29.32
C ALA A 156 11.37 6.22 28.37
N PHE A 157 11.14 6.30 27.06
CA PHE A 157 12.21 6.16 26.06
C PHE A 157 13.29 7.23 26.22
N THR A 158 12.90 8.48 26.48
CA THR A 158 13.86 9.59 26.66
C THR A 158 14.78 9.33 27.86
N SER A 159 14.28 8.64 28.89
CA SER A 159 15.07 8.29 30.07
C SER A 159 16.20 7.29 29.79
N ILE A 160 16.14 6.55 28.68
CA ILE A 160 17.19 5.63 28.21
C ILE A 160 17.92 6.14 26.97
N GLY A 161 17.78 7.43 26.62
CA GLY A 161 18.47 8.01 25.46
C GLY A 161 17.77 7.83 24.12
N ILE A 162 16.45 7.56 24.11
CA ILE A 162 15.68 7.41 22.88
C ILE A 162 14.56 8.46 22.85
N SER A 163 14.64 9.39 21.92
CA SER A 163 13.58 10.38 21.70
C SER A 163 12.61 9.89 20.64
N VAL A 164 11.32 10.19 20.82
CA VAL A 164 10.26 9.90 19.84
C VAL A 164 9.62 11.22 19.45
N ASN A 165 9.57 11.54 18.16
CA ASN A 165 8.90 12.76 17.69
C ASN A 165 7.40 12.54 17.39
N ASP A 166 6.71 13.60 16.97
CA ASP A 166 5.28 13.57 16.70
C ASP A 166 4.87 12.62 15.56
N LYS A 167 5.77 12.39 14.61
CA LYS A 167 5.59 11.42 13.51
C LYS A 167 5.79 9.97 13.97
N GLY A 168 6.29 9.75 15.18
CA GLY A 168 6.62 8.45 15.71
C GLY A 168 8.04 7.97 15.41
N THR A 169 8.89 8.77 14.75
CA THR A 169 10.27 8.37 14.44
C THR A 169 11.17 8.52 15.66
N LEU A 170 12.22 7.70 15.71
CA LEU A 170 13.16 7.56 16.81
C LEU A 170 14.45 8.35 16.56
N THR A 171 15.00 8.95 17.61
CA THR A 171 16.35 9.54 17.60
C THR A 171 17.13 9.04 18.80
N ILE A 172 18.39 8.66 18.58
CA ILE A 172 19.22 8.01 19.59
C ILE A 172 20.28 8.98 20.11
N ASP A 173 20.31 9.18 21.42
CA ASP A 173 21.43 9.78 22.15
C ASP A 173 22.33 8.64 22.64
N GLU A 174 23.40 8.38 21.90
CA GLU A 174 24.31 7.27 22.15
C GLU A 174 24.97 7.35 23.52
N ASN A 175 25.35 8.55 23.99
CA ASN A 175 25.99 8.73 25.29
C ASN A 175 25.04 8.42 26.43
N LYS A 176 23.79 8.88 26.32
CA LYS A 176 22.77 8.61 27.32
C LYS A 176 22.32 7.14 27.30
N LEU A 177 22.23 6.54 26.12
CA LEU A 177 21.94 5.12 25.96
C LEU A 177 23.07 4.25 26.54
N MET A 178 24.33 4.58 26.27
CA MET A 178 25.50 3.92 26.88
C MET A 178 25.42 4.00 28.40
N THR A 179 25.19 5.18 28.95
CA THR A 179 25.02 5.39 30.40
C THR A 179 23.89 4.53 30.97
N ALA A 180 22.75 4.45 30.26
CA ALA A 180 21.61 3.64 30.68
C ALA A 180 21.92 2.13 30.63
N LEU A 181 22.66 1.66 29.62
CA LEU A 181 23.11 0.26 29.53
C LEU A 181 24.05 -0.12 30.66
N THR A 182 25.00 0.75 31.01
CA THR A 182 25.95 0.50 32.11
C THR A 182 25.27 0.55 33.47
N ASN A 183 24.41 1.54 33.71
CA ASN A 183 23.87 1.80 35.04
C ASN A 183 22.52 1.12 35.32
N ASN A 184 21.76 0.78 34.27
CA ASN A 184 20.41 0.22 34.41
C ASN A 184 19.98 -0.58 33.16
N LEU A 185 20.72 -1.64 32.83
CA LEU A 185 20.38 -2.56 31.74
C LEU A 185 18.95 -3.12 31.87
N GLY A 186 18.48 -3.38 33.10
CA GLY A 186 17.13 -3.86 33.37
C GLY A 186 16.04 -2.96 32.77
N LYS A 187 16.17 -1.63 32.95
CA LYS A 187 15.24 -0.66 32.38
C LYS A 187 15.32 -0.58 30.85
N VAL A 188 16.53 -0.71 30.28
CA VAL A 188 16.68 -0.77 28.81
C VAL A 188 15.97 -2.01 28.27
N ASN A 189 16.16 -3.17 28.90
CA ASN A 189 15.52 -4.42 28.51
C ASN A 189 13.99 -4.36 28.69
N GLU A 190 13.48 -3.73 29.76
CA GLU A 190 12.04 -3.54 29.96
C GLU A 190 11.39 -2.73 28.82
N LEU A 191 12.06 -1.66 28.38
CA LEU A 191 11.49 -0.75 27.37
C LEU A 191 11.70 -1.24 25.93
N LEU A 192 12.86 -1.84 25.63
CA LEU A 192 13.22 -2.24 24.27
C LEU A 192 13.11 -3.74 24.02
N GLY A 193 13.49 -4.57 25.00
CA GLY A 193 13.60 -6.01 24.85
C GLY A 193 12.49 -6.81 25.54
N GLY A 194 12.67 -8.13 25.61
CA GLY A 194 11.70 -9.04 26.19
C GLY A 194 10.36 -9.10 25.43
N SER A 195 9.40 -9.83 25.99
CA SER A 195 8.10 -10.06 25.35
C SER A 195 7.28 -8.78 25.15
N ASN A 196 7.44 -7.79 26.03
CA ASN A 196 6.66 -6.56 26.06
C ASN A 196 7.42 -5.32 25.58
N GLY A 197 8.72 -5.42 25.32
CA GLY A 197 9.50 -4.29 24.83
C GLY A 197 9.16 -3.90 23.41
N LEU A 198 9.60 -2.69 23.06
CA LEU A 198 9.32 -2.08 21.76
C LEU A 198 9.81 -2.94 20.61
N ALA A 199 10.99 -3.56 20.71
CA ALA A 199 11.56 -4.36 19.62
C ALA A 199 10.68 -5.58 19.32
N ASN A 200 10.32 -6.38 20.32
CA ASN A 200 9.47 -7.55 20.10
C ASN A 200 8.07 -7.17 19.57
N LYS A 201 7.44 -6.15 20.17
CA LYS A 201 6.14 -5.64 19.70
C LYS A 201 6.21 -5.18 18.24
N THR A 202 7.30 -4.51 17.87
CA THR A 202 7.53 -4.04 16.50
C THR A 202 7.75 -5.20 15.54
N ALA A 203 8.52 -6.22 15.93
CA ALA A 203 8.73 -7.41 15.11
C ALA A 203 7.42 -8.14 14.81
N LEU A 204 6.59 -8.37 15.84
CA LEU A 204 5.28 -9.02 15.70
C LEU A 204 4.31 -8.19 14.85
N LYS A 205 4.33 -6.86 15.05
CA LYS A 205 3.51 -5.94 14.26
C LYS A 205 3.93 -5.92 12.79
N ALA A 206 5.23 -5.82 12.52
CA ALA A 206 5.76 -5.86 11.16
C ALA A 206 5.42 -7.19 10.46
N ASP A 207 5.58 -8.32 11.16
CA ASP A 207 5.23 -9.64 10.62
C ASP A 207 3.74 -9.76 10.30
N SER A 208 2.88 -9.34 11.24
CA SER A 208 1.43 -9.30 11.02
C SER A 208 1.05 -8.38 9.87
N SER A 209 1.75 -7.26 9.70
CA SER A 209 1.50 -6.29 8.63
C SER A 209 1.94 -6.80 7.27
N ILE A 210 3.00 -7.62 7.21
CA ILE A 210 3.41 -8.33 5.99
C ILE A 210 2.36 -9.39 5.64
N ALA A 211 1.96 -10.23 6.61
CA ALA A 211 0.98 -11.29 6.40
C ALA A 211 -0.39 -10.74 5.94
N ASN A 212 -0.81 -9.60 6.49
CA ASN A 212 -2.08 -8.95 6.18
C ASN A 212 -1.96 -7.81 5.14
N SER A 213 -0.84 -7.74 4.42
CA SER A 213 -0.58 -6.68 3.44
C SER A 213 -1.52 -6.68 2.24
N THR A 214 -2.28 -7.77 2.03
CA THR A 214 -3.24 -7.84 0.93
C THR A 214 -4.34 -6.78 1.09
N ASN A 215 -4.55 -5.96 0.06
CA ASN A 215 -5.58 -4.92 0.02
C ASN A 215 -5.37 -3.77 1.02
N LEU A 216 -4.11 -3.35 1.25
CA LEU A 216 -3.83 -2.07 1.90
C LEU A 216 -4.32 -0.89 1.05
N ILE A 217 -4.22 -1.01 -0.28
CA ILE A 217 -4.83 -0.08 -1.23
C ILE A 217 -6.07 -0.75 -1.81
N SER A 218 -7.22 -0.09 -1.70
CA SER A 218 -8.48 -0.61 -2.22
C SER A 218 -8.53 -0.50 -3.73
N PHE A 219 -9.01 -1.56 -4.39
CA PHE A 219 -9.31 -1.52 -5.81
C PHE A 219 -10.39 -0.46 -6.09
N PRO A 220 -10.33 0.28 -7.21
CA PRO A 220 -11.37 1.24 -7.58
C PRO A 220 -12.74 0.55 -7.58
N LYS A 221 -13.75 1.19 -6.99
CA LYS A 221 -15.12 0.65 -7.03
C LYS A 221 -15.57 0.61 -8.49
N LEU A 222 -15.90 -0.58 -8.98
CA LEU A 222 -16.56 -0.74 -10.26
C LEU A 222 -17.97 -0.15 -10.12
N VAL A 223 -18.25 0.92 -10.86
CA VAL A 223 -19.64 1.35 -11.04
C VAL A 223 -20.38 0.21 -11.73
N ASN A 224 -21.53 -0.18 -11.16
CA ASN A 224 -22.35 -1.35 -11.53
C ASN A 224 -22.89 -1.37 -12.98
N SER A 225 -22.42 -0.51 -13.88
CA SER A 225 -22.83 -0.43 -15.29
C SER A 225 -22.13 -1.44 -16.22
N PHE A 226 -21.21 -2.27 -15.69
CA PHE A 226 -20.35 -3.15 -16.51
C PHE A 226 -20.78 -4.62 -16.65
N MET A 227 -21.89 -5.07 -16.06
CA MET A 227 -22.42 -6.43 -16.28
C MET A 227 -23.96 -6.38 -16.30
N PRO A 228 -24.63 -6.70 -17.43
CA PRO A 228 -24.46 -7.98 -18.15
C PRO A 228 -24.32 -7.85 -19.68
N GLY A 229 -23.55 -8.75 -20.31
CA GLY A 229 -23.76 -9.14 -21.71
C GLY A 229 -22.56 -9.07 -22.67
N ILE A 230 -21.58 -8.18 -22.50
CA ILE A 230 -20.63 -7.90 -23.60
C ILE A 230 -19.44 -8.88 -23.70
N PHE A 231 -19.26 -9.77 -22.73
CA PHE A 231 -18.20 -10.79 -22.79
C PHE A 231 -18.69 -12.20 -23.20
N LEU A 232 -20.00 -12.42 -23.36
CA LEU A 232 -20.52 -13.74 -23.77
C LEU A 232 -20.79 -13.89 -25.28
N ASP A 233 -20.90 -12.79 -26.03
CA ASP A 233 -21.33 -12.85 -27.44
C ASP A 233 -20.16 -12.79 -28.46
N LEU A 234 -18.92 -13.02 -28.03
CA LEU A 234 -17.76 -13.14 -28.95
C LEU A 234 -17.29 -14.58 -29.16
N TYR A 235 -18.05 -15.57 -28.66
CA TYR A 235 -17.81 -17.00 -28.85
C TYR A 235 -19.12 -17.77 -29.11
N ALA A 236 -19.98 -17.22 -29.98
CA ALA A 236 -21.08 -17.93 -30.62
C ALA A 236 -21.00 -17.75 -32.14
#